data_AF-D5ZTG0-F1
#
_entry.id   AF-D5ZTG0-F1
#
_cell.length_a   1.000
_cell.length_b   1.000
_cell.length_c   1.000
_cell.angle_alpha   90.00
_cell.angle_beta   90.00
_cell.angle_gamma   90.00
#
_symmetry.space_group_name_H-M   'P 1'
#
loop_
_entity.id
_entity.type
_entity.pdbx_description
1 polymer ?
#
loop_
_entity_poly.entity_id
_entity_poly.type
_entity_poly.pdbx_seq_one_letter_code
_entity_poly.pdbx_strand_id
1 'polypeptide(L)' 'MFTLVRVTEPKHRIRAVHTDSTVTVYQAYAPEIGLPAAREGRFPAVWKRNRMTWVIKPRSQTASVTEVQRAVPVT' A
#
# COMPACT_ATOMS: atom_id res chain seq x y z
N MET A 1 -1.39 -35.88 0.71
CA MET A 1 -1.64 -35.41 -0.66
C MET A 1 -1.72 -33.89 -0.63
N PHE A 2 -0.89 -33.16 -1.38
CA PHE A 2 -0.91 -31.69 -1.43
C PHE A 2 -1.47 -31.24 -2.78
N THR A 3 -2.37 -30.27 -2.78
CA THR A 3 -2.90 -29.67 -4.02
C THR A 3 -2.28 -28.29 -4.24
N LEU A 4 -1.84 -28.04 -5.47
CA LEU A 4 -1.37 -26.74 -5.90
C LEU A 4 -2.55 -25.89 -6.35
N VAL A 5 -2.76 -24.75 -5.69
CA VAL A 5 -3.78 -23.76 -6.10
C VAL A 5 -3.08 -22.58 -6.76
N ARG A 6 -3.49 -22.24 -7.99
CA ARG A 6 -3.09 -20.98 -8.63
C ARG A 6 -3.92 -19.84 -8.03
N VAL A 7 -3.27 -18.92 -7.33
CA VAL A 7 -3.91 -17.68 -6.88
C VAL A 7 -3.74 -16.64 -7.97
N THR A 8 -4.84 -16.29 -8.65
CA THR A 8 -4.82 -15.19 -9.63
C THR A 8 -4.58 -13.85 -8.92
N GLU A 9 -3.74 -13.01 -9.51
CA GLU A 9 -3.48 -11.68 -8.95
C GLU A 9 -4.76 -10.83 -9.01
N PRO A 10 -5.24 -10.26 -7.90
CA PRO A 10 -6.37 -9.34 -7.91
C PRO A 10 -6.03 -8.10 -8.74
N LYS A 11 -6.95 -7.72 -9.64
CA LYS A 11 -6.81 -6.55 -10.53
C LYS A 11 -6.54 -5.25 -9.76
N HIS A 12 -7.11 -5.08 -8.57
CA HIS A 12 -7.00 -3.87 -7.76
C HIS A 12 -6.25 -4.16 -6.44
N ARG A 13 -4.93 -4.40 -6.54
CA ARG A 13 -4.08 -4.64 -5.36
C ARG A 13 -3.25 -3.41 -5.00
N ILE A 14 -3.29 -3.01 -3.73
CA ILE A 14 -2.35 -2.06 -3.14
C ILE A 14 -1.18 -2.86 -2.54
N ARG A 15 0.05 -2.57 -2.97
CA ARG A 15 1.27 -3.15 -2.36
C ARG A 15 1.87 -2.16 -1.36
N ALA A 16 2.09 -2.60 -0.13
CA ALA A 16 2.72 -1.84 0.94
C ALA A 16 3.62 -2.76 1.77
N VAL A 17 4.57 -2.16 2.50
CA VAL A 17 5.27 -2.87 3.59
C VAL A 17 4.31 -2.93 4.76
N HIS A 18 4.09 -4.11 5.32
CA HIS A 18 3.16 -4.30 6.43
C HIS A 18 3.63 -5.44 7.34
N THR A 19 3.16 -5.42 8.59
CA THR A 19 3.18 -6.55 9.52
C THR A 19 1.77 -7.10 9.66
N ASP A 20 1.54 -8.00 10.61
CA ASP A 20 0.19 -8.49 10.94
C ASP A 20 -0.71 -7.40 11.53
N SER A 21 -0.14 -6.34 12.11
CA SER A 21 -0.89 -5.28 12.80
C SER A 21 -0.61 -3.86 12.30
N THR A 22 0.36 -3.67 11.40
CA THR A 22 0.76 -2.34 10.92
C THR A 22 0.94 -2.28 9.41
N VAL A 23 0.67 -1.12 8.82
CA VAL A 23 0.94 -0.83 7.40
C VAL A 23 1.79 0.45 7.34
N THR A 24 2.86 0.42 6.56
CA THR A 24 3.71 1.60 6.34
C THR A 24 3.08 2.50 5.27
N VAL A 25 2.81 3.75 5.65
CA VAL A 25 2.30 4.79 4.75
C VAL A 25 3.35 5.87 4.59
N TYR A 26 3.60 6.28 3.34
CA TYR A 26 4.39 7.48 3.06
C TYR A 26 3.48 8.70 3.01
N GLN A 27 3.82 9.71 3.80
CA GLN A 27 3.04 10.93 3.83
C GLN A 27 3.28 11.75 2.55
N ALA A 28 2.20 12.09 1.85
CA ALA A 28 2.26 12.94 0.66
C ALA A 28 2.50 14.42 1.00
N TYR A 29 2.15 14.83 2.22
CA TYR A 29 2.25 16.20 2.69
C TYR A 29 3.31 16.36 3.77
N ALA A 30 3.81 17.57 3.93
CA ALA A 30 4.69 17.93 5.04
C ALA A 30 4.01 17.66 6.41
N PRO A 31 4.80 17.43 7.49
CA PRO A 31 4.29 17.02 8.80
C PRO A 31 3.15 17.89 9.35
N GLU A 32 3.20 19.20 9.12
CA GLU A 32 2.22 20.20 9.53
C GLU A 32 0.84 20.04 8.88
N ILE A 33 0.73 19.27 7.79
CA ILE A 33 -0.54 18.96 7.13
C ILE A 33 -0.96 17.53 7.42
N GLY A 34 -0.08 16.55 7.17
CA GLY A 34 -0.52 15.16 7.17
C GLY A 34 -0.67 14.55 8.57
N LEU A 35 0.09 15.00 9.58
CA LEU A 35 -0.10 14.51 10.96
C LEU A 35 -1.44 15.00 11.55
N PRO A 36 -1.80 16.30 11.47
CA PRO A 36 -3.15 16.74 11.87
C PRO A 36 -4.23 16.05 11.06
N ALA A 37 -4.07 15.89 9.74
CA ALA A 37 -5.06 15.24 8.90
C ALA A 37 -5.32 13.77 9.27
N ALA A 38 -4.28 13.01 9.61
CA ALA A 38 -4.42 11.62 10.04
C ALA A 38 -5.12 11.51 11.40
N ARG A 39 -4.83 12.44 12.32
CA ARG A 39 -5.39 12.46 13.68
C ARG A 39 -6.84 12.93 13.71
N GLU A 40 -7.16 13.97 12.94
CA GLU A 40 -8.45 14.69 13.02
C GLU A 40 -9.42 14.29 11.89
N GLY A 41 -8.95 13.56 10.89
CA GLY A 41 -9.74 13.20 9.70
C GLY A 41 -10.11 14.41 8.83
N ARG A 42 -9.45 15.56 9.03
CA ARG A 42 -9.70 16.83 8.34
C ARG A 42 -8.39 17.53 8.00
N PHE A 43 -8.36 18.19 6.85
CA PHE A 43 -7.18 19.00 6.49
C PHE A 43 -7.17 20.32 7.28
N PRO A 44 -6.00 20.73 7.81
CA PRO A 44 -5.87 22.00 8.52
C PRO A 44 -5.97 23.18 7.54
N ALA A 45 -6.21 24.39 8.07
CA ALA A 45 -6.40 25.61 7.26
C ALA A 45 -5.20 25.94 6.34
N VAL A 46 -4.00 25.47 6.67
CA VAL A 46 -2.79 25.64 5.85
C VAL A 46 -2.82 24.81 4.56
N TRP A 47 -3.65 23.77 4.48
CA TRP A 47 -3.82 22.97 3.27
C TRP A 47 -4.57 23.75 2.19
N LYS A 48 -4.11 23.66 0.94
CA LYS A 48 -4.75 24.32 -0.21
C LYS A 48 -4.96 23.33 -1.36
N ARG A 49 -6.21 23.19 -1.81
CA ARG A 49 -6.59 22.28 -2.91
C ARG A 49 -5.84 22.57 -4.21
N ASN A 50 -5.55 23.84 -4.51
CA ASN A 50 -4.84 24.26 -5.72
C ASN A 50 -3.32 23.98 -5.71
N ARG A 51 -2.77 23.51 -4.58
CA ARG A 51 -1.35 23.17 -4.43
C ARG A 51 -1.09 21.66 -4.56
N MET A 52 -2.07 20.90 -5.04
CA MET A 52 -1.94 19.47 -5.25
C MET A 52 -0.99 19.18 -6.42
N THR A 53 0.30 19.00 -6.14
CA THR A 53 1.25 18.45 -7.09
C THR A 53 1.46 16.96 -6.78
N TRP A 54 1.29 16.12 -7.80
CA TRP A 54 1.51 14.68 -7.65
C TRP A 54 3.02 14.41 -7.55
N VAL A 55 3.49 14.11 -6.34
CA VAL A 55 4.85 13.60 -6.14
C VAL A 55 4.86 12.12 -6.51
N ILE A 56 5.19 11.82 -7.76
CA ILE A 56 5.38 10.44 -8.21
C ILE A 56 6.75 9.97 -7.75
N LYS A 57 6.78 9.17 -6.68
CA LYS A 57 7.97 8.39 -6.34
C LYS A 57 7.98 7.14 -7.23
N PRO A 58 8.93 6.98 -8.18
CA PRO A 58 9.02 5.75 -8.94
C PRO A 58 9.31 4.61 -7.97
N ARG A 59 8.48 3.56 -8.03
CA ARG A 59 8.78 2.32 -7.32
C ARG A 59 9.60 1.44 -8.24
N SER A 60 10.66 0.84 -7.73
CA SER A 60 11.23 -0.36 -8.34
C SER A 60 10.18 -1.46 -8.24
N GLN A 61 9.37 -1.65 -9.29
CA GLN A 61 8.65 -2.90 -9.46
C GLN A 61 9.72 -3.94 -9.80
N THR A 62 10.07 -4.81 -8.85
CA THR A 62 10.60 -6.11 -9.23
C THR A 62 9.48 -6.80 -10.00
N ALA A 63 9.70 -7.04 -11.30
CA ALA A 63 8.82 -7.87 -12.12
C ALA A 63 8.53 -9.14 -11.33
N SER A 64 7.27 -9.57 -11.32
CA SER A 64 6.81 -10.73 -10.57
C SER A 64 7.76 -11.90 -10.81
N VAL A 65 8.58 -12.22 -9.81
CA VAL A 65 9.32 -13.48 -9.79
C VAL A 65 8.25 -14.56 -9.70
N THR A 66 8.30 -15.45 -10.68
CA THR A 66 7.48 -16.64 -10.88
C THR A 66 6.83 -17.18 -9.61
N GLU A 67 5.50 -17.13 -9.59
CA GLU A 67 4.55 -18.05 -8.96
C GLU A 67 5.15 -19.02 -7.92
N VAL A 68 5.23 -18.59 -6.65
CA VAL A 68 5.44 -19.52 -5.53
C VAL A 68 4.13 -20.28 -5.30
N GLN A 69 4.11 -21.48 -5.85
CA GLN A 69 3.13 -22.53 -5.60
C GLN A 69 3.07 -22.85 -4.10
N ARG A 70 2.11 -22.26 -3.37
CA ARG A 70 1.84 -22.65 -1.99
C ARG A 70 1.02 -23.94 -1.97
N ALA A 71 1.64 -25.00 -1.48
CA ALA A 71 0.95 -26.24 -1.12
C ALA A 71 0.15 -26.01 0.16
N VAL A 72 -1.18 -26.16 0.11
CA VAL A 72 -2.05 -26.13 1.29
C VAL A 72 -2.35 -27.58 1.70
N PRO A 73 -2.18 -27.96 2.98
CA PRO A 73 -2.60 -29.27 3.45
C PRO A 73 -4.13 -29.34 3.49
N VAL A 74 -4.70 -30.34 2.81
CA VAL A 74 -6.12 -30.70 2.94
C VAL A 74 -6.19 -31.82 3.98
N THR A 75 -7.00 -31.64 5.03
CA THR A 75 -7.42 -32.72 5.94
C THR A 75 -8.79 -33.22 5.50
#